data_AF-V2X5E3-F1
#
_entry.id   AF-V2X5E3-F1
#
_cell.length_a   1.000
_cell.length_b   1.000
_cell.length_c   1.000
_cell.angle_alpha   90.00
_cell.angle_beta   90.00
_cell.angle_gamma   90.00
#
_symmetry.space_group_name_H-M   'P 1'
#
loop_
_entity.id
_entity.type
_entity.pdbx_description
1 polymer ?
#
loop_
_entity_poly.entity_id
_entity_poly.type
_entity_poly.pdbx_seq_one_letter_code
_entity_poly.pdbx_strand_id
1 'polypeptide(L)'
;MPGYHTYGTNSRSNNGTPPSYYTSEHNTRPPSYRASDHRPRSAGYSVPGAIPSNDPEASPSTDLTPLLHQKRRRCGFTNVVLGVFCLVVIYALFRYFIYFYNSWKWLEGYAYWEDITPSLNCSSVGTREYTGILSYMPEGFHPYTSCSSTPVTIHGRKIKYPSSCWSEAFQREEQTIDDEGNQDIRNVTRTITKARWLVDFNELDCVPTWDSDQPNPVPDQHCHEYGIRMYSAFMRVSSIPPGLNALEACRNTSSVFYGNPIYPNQCLEEVDNHGEPILRAQFLVDEASCRAVWSNVTADDRCWGSGVKRYSAFLEEIPSEFDGLKVCQEEPQMIMGQRKKPDSCEKVTLSSRLEKIVGRWMIDYNVPECHTRLKDIKKMDCIENAMRRVEAQVVDIRDEDDWYRMCTTTPLDWRGARYLPARCIIRRPSWVSEHKVALFDVLDPSCVR
;
A
#
# COMPACT_ATOMS: atom_id res chain seq x y z
N MET A 1 -52.94 27.54 44.81
CA MET A 1 -53.11 27.17 46.23
C MET A 1 -53.73 25.79 46.30
N PRO A 2 -53.31 24.88 47.19
CA PRO A 2 -51.94 24.44 47.52
C PRO A 2 -51.82 22.89 47.37
N GLY A 3 -50.68 22.20 47.45
CA GLY A 3 -49.31 22.56 47.77
C GLY A 3 -48.38 21.33 47.59
N TYR A 4 -47.13 21.65 47.25
CA TYR A 4 -45.84 21.01 47.56
C TYR A 4 -45.75 19.53 48.00
N HIS A 5 -44.85 18.78 47.36
CA HIS A 5 -43.62 18.31 48.01
C HIS A 5 -42.51 18.02 47.00
N THR A 6 -41.43 18.76 47.15
CA THR A 6 -40.10 18.56 46.58
C THR A 6 -39.36 17.47 47.35
N TYR A 7 -38.63 16.60 46.65
CA TYR A 7 -37.42 15.97 47.17
C TYR A 7 -36.33 16.11 46.12
N GLY A 8 -35.29 16.86 46.48
CA GLY A 8 -33.99 16.83 45.83
C GLY A 8 -32.97 16.27 46.80
N THR A 9 -32.09 15.41 46.30
CA THR A 9 -30.74 15.12 46.81
C THR A 9 -29.96 14.51 45.65
N ASN A 10 -29.09 15.25 44.97
CA ASN A 10 -27.65 15.43 45.23
C ASN A 10 -26.77 14.19 45.13
N SER A 11 -25.81 14.32 44.20
CA SER A 11 -24.42 13.83 44.21
C SER A 11 -24.15 12.33 44.10
N ARG A 12 -23.54 11.91 42.98
CA ARG A 12 -22.07 11.74 42.92
C ARG A 12 -21.60 11.42 41.49
N SER A 13 -20.71 12.26 40.98
CA SER A 13 -19.84 11.93 39.86
C SER A 13 -18.95 10.75 40.25
N ASN A 14 -19.00 9.66 39.50
CA ASN A 14 -17.92 8.69 39.46
C ASN A 14 -17.34 8.70 38.04
N ASN A 15 -16.23 9.42 37.90
CA ASN A 15 -15.25 9.19 36.85
C ASN A 15 -14.71 7.78 37.05
N GLY A 16 -15.21 6.84 36.25
CA GLY A 16 -14.67 5.50 36.11
C GLY A 16 -14.14 5.33 34.70
N THR A 17 -12.87 5.64 34.51
CA THR A 17 -12.10 5.29 33.31
C THR A 17 -12.08 3.76 33.15
N PRO A 18 -12.52 3.19 32.01
CA PRO A 18 -12.24 1.79 31.69
C PRO A 18 -10.90 1.66 30.94
N PRO A 19 -10.26 0.48 31.00
CA PRO A 19 -8.85 0.30 30.72
C PRO A 19 -8.53 0.27 29.22
N SER A 20 -7.42 0.93 28.87
CA SER A 20 -6.76 0.80 27.57
C SER A 20 -6.14 -0.59 27.44
N TYR A 21 -6.73 -1.45 26.63
CA TYR A 21 -6.04 -2.64 26.14
C TYR A 21 -5.21 -2.27 24.92
N TYR A 22 -3.89 -2.21 25.13
CA TYR A 22 -2.88 -2.26 24.09
C TYR A 22 -2.96 -3.61 23.37
N THR A 23 -3.19 -3.58 22.05
CA THR A 23 -2.73 -4.65 21.16
C THR A 23 -1.58 -4.10 20.34
N SER A 24 -0.39 -4.56 20.70
CA SER A 24 0.85 -4.44 19.94
C SER A 24 0.77 -5.33 18.72
N GLU A 25 0.71 -4.75 17.53
CA GLU A 25 1.13 -5.43 16.31
C GLU A 25 2.27 -4.66 15.65
N HIS A 26 3.44 -5.28 15.77
CA HIS A 26 4.60 -5.06 14.93
C HIS A 26 4.19 -5.18 13.46
N ASN A 27 4.32 -4.10 12.70
CA ASN A 27 4.62 -4.22 11.28
C ASN A 27 5.71 -3.22 10.90
N THR A 28 6.84 -3.82 10.55
CA THR A 28 8.09 -3.23 10.14
C THR A 28 7.93 -2.37 8.90
N ARG A 29 8.21 -1.08 9.07
CA ARG A 29 8.39 -0.05 8.04
C ARG A 29 9.62 -0.39 7.18
N PRO A 30 9.51 -0.52 5.84
CA PRO A 30 10.68 -0.43 4.98
C PRO A 30 11.05 1.05 4.76
N PRO A 31 12.35 1.38 4.58
CA PRO A 31 12.83 2.75 4.66
C PRO A 31 12.52 3.58 3.42
N SER A 32 12.29 4.87 3.69
CA SER A 32 12.25 5.99 2.75
C SER A 32 13.58 6.10 1.99
N TYR A 33 13.54 5.98 0.67
CA TYR A 33 14.61 6.50 -0.19
C TYR A 33 14.24 7.92 -0.60
N ARG A 34 14.78 8.89 0.14
CA ARG A 34 14.79 10.29 -0.25
C ARG A 34 16.07 10.55 -1.03
N ALA A 35 15.89 11.14 -2.21
CA ALA A 35 16.94 11.66 -3.07
C ALA A 35 17.81 12.69 -2.33
N SER A 36 19.10 12.72 -2.66
CA SER A 36 19.94 13.90 -2.44
C SER A 36 20.94 13.97 -3.58
N ASP A 37 20.69 14.97 -4.41
CA ASP A 37 21.58 15.48 -5.43
C ASP A 37 22.83 16.15 -4.84
N HIS A 38 23.85 16.12 -5.68
CA HIS A 38 24.87 17.16 -5.88
C HIS A 38 25.63 17.78 -4.70
N ARG A 39 26.94 17.45 -4.70
CA ARG A 39 28.04 18.38 -4.41
C ARG A 39 27.80 19.76 -5.04
N PRO A 40 28.42 20.79 -4.47
CA PRO A 40 29.51 21.41 -5.23
C PRO A 40 30.83 21.51 -4.47
N ARG A 41 31.86 21.67 -5.27
CA ARG A 41 33.29 21.77 -4.99
C ARG A 41 33.66 23.25 -4.75
N SER A 42 34.83 23.47 -4.13
CA SER A 42 35.71 24.65 -4.21
C SER A 42 35.54 25.76 -3.17
N ALA A 43 36.55 25.98 -2.31
CA ALA A 43 37.62 26.98 -2.52
C ALA A 43 38.52 27.03 -1.26
N GLY A 44 39.82 27.24 -1.46
CA GLY A 44 40.85 27.07 -0.44
C GLY A 44 41.06 28.24 0.51
N TYR A 45 41.99 28.05 1.45
CA TYR A 45 42.78 29.10 2.10
C TYR A 45 44.12 28.52 2.55
N SER A 46 45.15 29.35 2.40
CA SER A 46 46.54 29.17 2.82
C SER A 46 46.79 29.77 4.22
N VAL A 47 48.05 29.62 4.66
CA VAL A 47 48.79 30.29 5.77
C VAL A 47 48.71 29.62 7.17
N PRO A 48 49.63 29.90 8.13
CA PRO A 48 50.87 29.13 8.37
C PRO A 48 51.08 28.67 9.84
N GLY A 49 52.10 27.82 10.05
CA GLY A 49 52.97 27.84 11.23
C GLY A 49 52.55 27.02 12.46
N ALA A 50 53.42 26.11 12.89
CA ALA A 50 53.85 25.93 14.29
C ALA A 50 54.92 24.82 14.40
N ILE A 51 56.08 25.19 14.94
CA ILE A 51 57.09 24.35 15.64
C ILE A 51 56.73 24.45 17.14
N PRO A 52 56.79 23.38 17.98
CA PRO A 52 58.01 22.95 18.70
C PRO A 52 58.05 21.43 18.98
N SER A 53 59.05 20.83 19.63
CA SER A 53 60.51 20.96 19.75
C SER A 53 60.93 19.82 20.71
N ASN A 54 62.24 19.51 20.72
CA ASN A 54 63.00 18.77 21.74
C ASN A 54 62.92 17.23 21.70
N ASP A 55 63.97 16.43 21.84
CA ASP A 55 65.45 16.52 21.94
C ASP A 55 65.90 15.04 22.24
N PRO A 56 67.16 14.68 22.57
CA PRO A 56 68.36 14.64 21.75
C PRO A 56 69.15 13.30 21.94
N GLU A 57 70.46 13.33 21.63
CA GLU A 57 71.53 12.40 22.04
C GLU A 57 71.66 11.05 21.27
N ALA A 58 72.82 10.59 20.83
CA ALA A 58 74.20 10.98 21.10
C ALA A 58 75.12 10.60 19.91
N SER A 59 76.12 11.44 19.64
CA SER A 59 77.39 11.05 19.01
C SER A 59 78.38 10.65 20.13
N PRO A 60 79.55 10.02 19.87
CA PRO A 60 80.66 10.80 19.33
C PRO A 60 81.70 10.05 18.46
N SER A 61 82.42 10.89 17.69
CA SER A 61 83.88 10.95 17.50
C SER A 61 84.66 9.94 16.64
N THR A 62 85.29 10.55 15.62
CA THR A 62 86.74 10.52 15.25
C THR A 62 87.29 9.25 14.56
N ASP A 63 88.26 9.26 13.63
CA ASP A 63 89.18 10.29 13.11
C ASP A 63 89.88 9.75 11.85
N LEU A 64 90.48 10.67 11.08
CA LEU A 64 91.67 10.54 10.20
C LEU A 64 91.72 9.60 8.96
N THR A 65 91.95 10.26 7.81
CA THR A 65 92.73 9.83 6.61
C THR A 65 94.15 9.34 6.98
N PRO A 66 94.94 8.59 6.14
CA PRO A 66 95.12 8.82 4.70
C PRO A 66 95.44 7.58 3.79
N LEU A 67 95.62 7.90 2.51
CA LEU A 67 96.14 7.13 1.36
C LEU A 67 97.26 6.12 1.67
N LEU A 68 97.23 4.94 1.00
CA LEU A 68 98.39 4.34 0.31
C LEU A 68 97.99 3.10 -0.54
N HIS A 69 98.07 3.28 -1.86
CA HIS A 69 98.66 2.41 -2.89
C HIS A 69 98.94 0.90 -2.55
N GLN A 70 98.25 -0.07 -3.18
CA GLN A 70 98.89 -1.29 -3.75
C GLN A 70 97.99 -2.21 -4.62
N LYS A 71 98.16 -2.11 -5.94
CA LYS A 71 98.44 -3.15 -6.95
C LYS A 71 97.86 -4.60 -6.83
N ARG A 72 97.10 -4.98 -7.89
CA ARG A 72 96.95 -6.33 -8.55
C ARG A 72 96.11 -7.40 -7.79
N ARG A 73 95.21 -8.21 -8.37
CA ARG A 73 95.14 -8.90 -9.70
C ARG A 73 93.68 -9.20 -10.13
N ARG A 74 93.51 -9.42 -11.45
CA ARG A 74 92.31 -9.94 -12.17
C ARG A 74 91.80 -11.29 -11.64
N CYS A 75 90.48 -11.49 -11.72
CA CYS A 75 89.85 -12.79 -12.08
C CYS A 75 88.58 -12.54 -12.90
N GLY A 76 88.57 -13.00 -14.16
CA GLY A 76 87.49 -12.81 -15.13
C GLY A 76 86.41 -13.89 -15.05
N PHE A 77 85.48 -13.77 -14.10
CA PHE A 77 84.30 -14.65 -14.00
C PHE A 77 82.96 -13.88 -13.93
N THR A 78 82.99 -12.54 -13.93
CA THR A 78 81.81 -11.68 -13.74
C THR A 78 81.03 -11.38 -15.03
N ASN A 79 81.65 -11.47 -16.21
CA ASN A 79 80.99 -11.04 -17.46
C ASN A 79 79.95 -12.03 -18.01
N VAL A 80 80.08 -13.32 -17.71
CA VAL A 80 79.11 -14.34 -18.19
C VAL A 80 77.81 -14.28 -17.40
N VAL A 81 77.90 -14.13 -16.07
CA VAL A 81 76.72 -14.01 -15.20
C VAL A 81 75.96 -12.71 -15.48
N LEU A 82 76.68 -11.61 -15.74
CA LEU A 82 76.05 -10.34 -16.15
C LEU A 82 75.34 -10.48 -17.50
N GLY A 83 75.95 -11.18 -18.47
CA GLY A 83 75.36 -11.41 -19.79
C GLY A 83 74.07 -12.24 -19.75
N VAL A 84 74.05 -13.31 -18.95
CA VAL A 84 72.84 -14.13 -18.78
C VAL A 84 71.74 -13.34 -18.05
N PHE A 85 72.09 -12.56 -17.03
CA PHE A 85 71.12 -11.72 -16.31
C PHE A 85 70.52 -10.65 -17.24
N CYS A 86 71.34 -10.00 -18.07
CA CYS A 86 70.86 -9.07 -19.08
C CYS A 86 69.93 -9.75 -20.10
N LEU A 87 70.22 -10.97 -20.56
CA LEU A 87 69.34 -11.69 -21.49
C LEU A 87 68.00 -12.07 -20.85
N VAL A 88 67.98 -12.47 -19.58
CA VAL A 88 66.74 -12.76 -18.84
C VAL A 88 65.91 -11.49 -18.64
N VAL A 89 66.55 -10.37 -18.31
CA VAL A 89 65.87 -9.07 -18.15
C VAL A 89 65.33 -8.60 -19.50
N ILE A 90 66.09 -8.70 -20.58
CA ILE A 90 65.63 -8.35 -21.93
C ILE A 90 64.45 -9.24 -22.34
N TYR A 91 64.51 -10.55 -22.10
CA TYR A 91 63.41 -11.46 -22.38
C TYR A 91 62.16 -11.14 -21.56
N ALA A 92 62.32 -10.82 -20.27
CA ALA A 92 61.22 -10.42 -19.40
C ALA A 92 60.60 -9.08 -19.86
N LEU A 93 61.41 -8.10 -20.23
CA LEU A 93 60.96 -6.83 -20.78
C LEU A 93 60.28 -7.01 -22.14
N PHE A 94 60.78 -7.92 -22.99
CA PHE A 94 60.17 -8.23 -24.28
C PHE A 94 58.84 -8.96 -24.11
N ARG A 95 58.72 -9.87 -23.15
CA ARG A 95 57.44 -10.52 -22.78
C ARG A 95 56.46 -9.52 -22.19
N TYR A 96 56.92 -8.63 -21.31
CA TYR A 96 56.11 -7.54 -20.78
C TYR A 96 55.67 -6.59 -21.89
N PHE A 97 56.55 -6.26 -22.84
CA PHE A 97 56.23 -5.45 -24.00
C PHE A 97 55.23 -6.15 -24.91
N ILE A 98 55.37 -7.45 -25.21
CA ILE A 98 54.37 -8.21 -25.97
C ILE A 98 53.02 -8.25 -25.23
N TYR A 99 53.03 -8.48 -23.91
CA TYR A 99 51.80 -8.50 -23.11
C TYR A 99 51.14 -7.12 -23.09
N PHE A 100 51.92 -6.06 -22.92
CA PHE A 100 51.48 -4.68 -22.96
C PHE A 100 50.99 -4.30 -24.36
N TYR A 101 51.68 -4.68 -25.43
CA TYR A 101 51.29 -4.41 -26.82
C TYR A 101 50.01 -5.16 -27.19
N ASN A 102 49.86 -6.40 -26.74
CA ASN A 102 48.61 -7.15 -26.88
C ASN A 102 47.49 -6.52 -26.03
N SER A 103 47.75 -6.09 -24.80
CA SER A 103 46.77 -5.35 -23.97
C SER A 103 46.41 -3.98 -24.55
N TRP A 104 47.35 -3.29 -25.18
CA TRP A 104 47.14 -1.95 -25.74
C TRP A 104 46.38 -2.03 -27.06
N LYS A 105 46.64 -3.06 -27.89
CA LYS A 105 45.84 -3.38 -29.08
C LYS A 105 44.40 -3.80 -28.71
N TRP A 106 44.15 -4.23 -27.48
CA TRP A 106 42.80 -4.47 -26.94
C TRP A 106 42.11 -3.19 -26.42
N LEU A 107 42.83 -2.07 -26.26
CA LEU A 107 42.26 -0.78 -25.81
C LEU A 107 41.87 0.15 -26.96
N GLU A 108 42.38 -0.07 -28.18
CA GLU A 108 41.92 0.61 -29.40
C GLU A 108 40.76 -0.18 -30.03
N GLY A 109 39.51 0.31 -29.89
CA GLY A 109 38.41 -0.13 -30.74
C GLY A 109 37.31 -0.98 -30.10
N TYR A 110 36.92 -0.72 -28.85
CA TYR A 110 35.60 -1.20 -28.42
C TYR A 110 34.53 -0.40 -29.15
N ALA A 111 33.67 -1.09 -29.91
CA ALA A 111 32.49 -0.48 -30.49
C ALA A 111 31.69 0.21 -29.38
N TYR A 112 31.33 1.47 -29.60
CA TYR A 112 30.57 2.25 -28.64
C TYR A 112 29.50 3.08 -29.34
N TRP A 113 28.52 3.52 -28.57
CA TRP A 113 27.39 4.28 -29.06
C TRP A 113 27.70 5.77 -29.08
N GLU A 114 27.62 6.37 -30.26
CA GLU A 114 27.66 7.81 -30.51
C GLU A 114 26.25 8.33 -30.80
N ASP A 115 26.07 9.65 -30.66
CA ASP A 115 24.82 10.35 -30.98
C ASP A 115 23.57 9.74 -30.36
N ILE A 116 23.68 9.32 -29.09
CA ILE A 116 22.54 8.81 -28.32
C ILE A 116 21.56 9.97 -28.14
N THR A 117 20.46 9.91 -28.88
CA THR A 117 19.48 11.00 -28.96
C THR A 117 18.08 10.48 -28.57
N PRO A 118 17.38 11.19 -27.68
CA PRO A 118 15.99 10.91 -27.36
C PRO A 118 15.06 11.27 -28.53
N SER A 119 14.03 10.47 -28.74
CA SER A 119 12.88 10.85 -29.57
C SER A 119 12.15 12.04 -28.95
N LEU A 120 11.72 12.97 -29.79
CA LEU A 120 10.87 14.09 -29.37
C LEU A 120 9.55 13.59 -28.78
N ASN A 121 9.01 12.51 -29.34
CA ASN A 121 7.75 11.89 -28.93
C ASN A 121 8.01 10.75 -27.93
N CYS A 122 7.19 10.70 -26.88
CA CYS A 122 7.13 9.60 -25.94
C CYS A 122 6.49 8.36 -26.60
N SER A 123 6.96 7.17 -26.24
CA SER A 123 6.42 5.91 -26.76
C SER A 123 5.21 5.43 -25.95
N SER A 124 5.21 5.66 -24.64
CA SER A 124 4.12 5.41 -23.71
C SER A 124 4.37 6.20 -22.41
N VAL A 125 3.44 6.16 -21.45
CA VAL A 125 3.60 6.87 -20.17
C VAL A 125 4.89 6.43 -19.46
N GLY A 126 5.76 7.40 -19.17
CA GLY A 126 7.07 7.18 -18.55
C GLY A 126 8.09 6.46 -19.42
N THR A 127 7.83 6.30 -20.73
CA THR A 127 8.71 5.58 -21.65
C THR A 127 9.06 6.40 -22.89
N ARG A 128 10.35 6.50 -23.19
CA ARG A 128 10.86 7.17 -24.39
C ARG A 128 11.76 6.28 -25.22
N GLU A 129 11.70 6.50 -26.53
CA GLU A 129 12.60 5.87 -27.49
C GLU A 129 13.92 6.66 -27.60
N TYR A 130 15.05 5.97 -27.55
CA TYR A 130 16.37 6.51 -27.84
C TYR A 130 16.95 5.83 -29.08
N THR A 131 17.68 6.60 -29.88
CA THR A 131 18.46 6.07 -31.01
C THR A 131 19.93 6.42 -30.84
N GLY A 132 20.81 5.60 -31.41
CA GLY A 132 22.25 5.82 -31.35
C GLY A 132 22.97 5.12 -32.50
N ILE A 133 24.14 5.63 -32.84
CA ILE A 133 24.98 5.14 -33.94
C ILE A 133 26.14 4.34 -33.35
N LEU A 134 26.35 3.12 -33.85
CA LEU A 134 27.47 2.29 -33.43
C LEU A 134 28.73 2.71 -34.19
N SER A 135 29.71 3.25 -33.45
CA SER A 135 30.98 3.72 -34.01
C SER A 135 32.12 2.79 -33.65
N TYR A 136 33.21 2.89 -34.43
CA TYR A 136 34.45 2.11 -34.25
C TYR A 136 34.22 0.59 -34.25
N MET A 137 33.32 0.11 -35.11
CA MET A 137 33.14 -1.33 -35.31
C MET A 137 34.38 -1.93 -35.99
N PRO A 138 35.04 -2.95 -35.41
CA PRO A 138 36.22 -3.56 -36.00
C PRO A 138 35.92 -4.21 -37.36
N GLU A 139 36.90 -4.15 -38.26
CA GLU A 139 36.80 -4.75 -39.58
C GLU A 139 36.57 -6.28 -39.48
N GLY A 140 35.60 -6.80 -40.23
CA GLY A 140 35.20 -8.22 -40.22
C GLY A 140 34.12 -8.59 -39.19
N PHE A 141 33.67 -7.68 -38.33
CA PHE A 141 32.54 -7.92 -37.43
C PHE A 141 31.19 -7.73 -38.14
N HIS A 142 30.22 -8.58 -37.80
CA HIS A 142 28.87 -8.48 -38.36
C HIS A 142 28.07 -7.37 -37.66
N PRO A 143 27.50 -6.39 -38.39
CA PRO A 143 26.76 -5.25 -37.85
C PRO A 143 25.75 -5.59 -36.76
N TYR A 144 24.88 -6.56 -37.03
CA TYR A 144 23.80 -6.94 -36.11
C TYR A 144 24.32 -7.58 -34.82
N THR A 145 25.39 -8.37 -34.90
CA THR A 145 25.98 -9.04 -33.73
C THR A 145 26.66 -8.02 -32.83
N SER A 146 27.39 -7.08 -33.41
CA SER A 146 28.00 -5.97 -32.68
C SER A 146 26.94 -5.09 -32.04
N CYS A 147 25.89 -4.73 -32.80
CA CYS A 147 24.77 -3.93 -32.30
C CYS A 147 24.04 -4.59 -31.11
N SER A 148 23.68 -5.87 -31.24
CA SER A 148 22.92 -6.58 -30.20
C SER A 148 23.75 -6.89 -28.94
N SER A 149 25.09 -6.92 -29.03
CA SER A 149 25.97 -7.26 -27.90
C SER A 149 26.62 -6.05 -27.22
N THR A 150 26.56 -4.86 -27.83
CA THR A 150 27.18 -3.64 -27.29
C THR A 150 26.22 -2.94 -26.32
N PRO A 151 26.52 -2.88 -25.02
CA PRO A 151 25.64 -2.22 -24.05
C PRO A 151 25.71 -0.69 -24.19
N VAL A 152 24.59 -0.01 -23.89
CA VAL A 152 24.50 1.46 -23.85
C VAL A 152 24.33 1.94 -22.41
N THR A 153 24.71 3.18 -22.12
CA THR A 153 24.39 3.83 -20.84
C THR A 153 23.48 5.02 -21.10
N ILE A 154 22.26 4.98 -20.57
CA ILE A 154 21.27 6.06 -20.67
C ILE A 154 20.84 6.41 -19.24
N HIS A 155 20.81 7.70 -18.90
CA HIS A 155 20.54 8.20 -17.53
C HIS A 155 21.39 7.53 -16.44
N GLY A 156 22.65 7.19 -16.76
CA GLY A 156 23.55 6.51 -15.83
C GLY A 156 23.23 5.03 -15.57
N ARG A 157 22.22 4.44 -16.23
CA ARG A 157 21.92 3.01 -16.17
C ARG A 157 22.42 2.30 -17.42
N LYS A 158 23.04 1.14 -17.23
CA LYS A 158 23.56 0.30 -18.32
C LYS A 158 22.48 -0.63 -18.86
N ILE A 159 22.09 -0.45 -20.11
CA ILE A 159 21.15 -1.31 -20.83
C ILE A 159 21.94 -2.30 -21.68
N LYS A 160 21.70 -3.59 -21.48
CA LYS A 160 22.49 -4.66 -22.11
C LYS A 160 22.16 -4.88 -23.58
N TYR A 161 20.88 -4.76 -23.94
CA TYR A 161 20.39 -5.15 -25.26
C TYR A 161 19.51 -4.03 -25.83
N PRO A 162 19.70 -3.65 -27.10
CA PRO A 162 18.76 -2.78 -27.80
C PRO A 162 17.44 -3.47 -28.08
N SER A 163 16.38 -2.69 -28.18
CA SER A 163 15.05 -3.14 -28.61
C SER A 163 15.05 -3.55 -30.09
N SER A 164 15.84 -2.85 -30.92
CA SER A 164 16.06 -3.23 -32.32
C SER A 164 17.37 -2.68 -32.87
N CYS A 165 17.90 -3.36 -33.88
CA CYS A 165 19.14 -3.04 -34.59
C CYS A 165 18.84 -2.96 -36.09
N TRP A 166 19.44 -2.00 -36.79
CA TRP A 166 19.35 -1.92 -38.26
C TRP A 166 20.58 -1.22 -38.84
N SER A 167 20.74 -1.33 -40.16
CA SER A 167 21.85 -0.73 -40.89
C SER A 167 21.34 0.12 -42.05
N GLU A 168 21.95 1.29 -42.26
CA GLU A 168 21.60 2.22 -43.32
C GLU A 168 22.84 2.62 -44.12
N ALA A 169 22.68 2.93 -45.41
CA ALA A 169 23.75 3.47 -46.24
C ALA A 169 23.89 4.98 -46.00
N PHE A 170 25.11 5.44 -45.76
CA PHE A 170 25.47 6.83 -45.56
C PHE A 170 26.57 7.22 -46.55
N GLN A 171 26.36 8.31 -47.29
CA GLN A 171 27.37 8.84 -48.20
C GLN A 171 28.26 9.82 -47.45
N ARG A 172 29.57 9.58 -47.47
CA ARG A 172 30.59 10.49 -46.95
C ARG A 172 31.54 10.85 -48.07
N GLU A 173 31.83 12.14 -48.20
CA GLU A 173 32.94 12.63 -49.00
C GLU A 173 34.24 12.30 -48.25
N GLU A 174 35.03 11.39 -48.81
CA GLU A 174 36.34 11.04 -48.27
C GLU A 174 37.39 11.74 -49.13
N GLN A 175 38.17 12.61 -48.48
CA GLN A 175 39.25 13.34 -49.12
C GLN A 175 40.53 12.54 -48.96
N THR A 176 40.99 11.94 -50.05
CA THR A 176 42.27 11.24 -50.11
C THR A 176 43.30 12.11 -50.83
N ILE A 177 44.55 12.04 -50.41
CA ILE A 177 45.67 12.67 -51.12
C ILE A 177 46.31 11.56 -51.95
N ASP A 178 46.37 11.72 -53.27
CA ASP A 178 47.06 10.76 -54.12
C ASP A 178 48.58 10.85 -53.94
N ASP A 179 49.32 9.89 -54.51
CA ASP A 179 50.79 9.83 -54.41
C ASP A 179 51.50 11.05 -55.03
N GLU A 180 50.75 11.90 -55.73
CA GLU A 180 51.20 13.13 -56.40
C GLU A 180 50.84 14.40 -55.60
N GLY A 181 50.16 14.26 -54.47
CA GLY A 181 49.78 15.36 -53.59
C GLY A 181 48.48 16.07 -53.98
N ASN A 182 47.72 15.56 -54.95
CA ASN A 182 46.42 16.11 -55.34
C ASN A 182 45.31 15.57 -54.45
N GLN A 183 44.30 16.41 -54.20
CA GLN A 183 43.10 16.03 -53.46
C GLN A 183 42.13 15.28 -54.38
N ASP A 184 41.97 13.98 -54.15
CA ASP A 184 40.94 13.15 -54.76
C ASP A 184 39.75 13.05 -53.78
N ILE A 185 38.61 13.63 -54.16
CA ILE A 185 37.38 13.59 -53.38
C ILE A 185 36.53 12.45 -53.93
N ARG A 186 36.40 11.37 -53.16
CA ARG A 186 35.55 10.23 -53.53
C ARG A 186 34.30 10.20 -52.66
N ASN A 187 33.16 10.02 -53.31
CA ASN A 187 31.90 9.72 -52.64
C ASN A 187 31.91 8.25 -52.22
N VAL A 188 32.21 7.99 -50.96
CA VAL A 188 32.23 6.63 -50.41
C VAL A 188 30.90 6.37 -49.73
N THR A 189 30.23 5.28 -50.13
CA THR A 189 29.05 4.78 -49.42
C THR A 189 29.52 3.87 -48.29
N ARG A 190 29.32 4.29 -47.03
CA ARG A 190 29.57 3.45 -45.85
C ARG A 190 28.25 3.03 -45.22
N THR A 191 28.25 1.88 -44.57
CA THR A 191 27.09 1.41 -43.81
C THR A 191 27.24 1.86 -42.36
N ILE A 192 26.23 2.57 -41.84
CA ILE A 192 26.12 2.90 -40.42
C ILE A 192 25.19 1.89 -39.75
N THR A 193 25.55 1.47 -38.55
CA THR A 193 24.71 0.57 -37.75
C THR A 193 24.06 1.39 -36.66
N LYS A 194 22.73 1.32 -36.56
CA LYS A 194 21.93 2.03 -35.58
C LYS A 194 21.24 1.04 -34.65
N ALA A 195 20.97 1.52 -33.45
CA ALA A 195 20.14 0.83 -32.48
C ALA A 195 19.07 1.75 -31.92
N ARG A 196 18.04 1.09 -31.40
CA ARG A 196 16.93 1.71 -30.69
C ARG A 196 16.77 1.07 -29.31
N TRP A 197 16.46 1.89 -28.31
CA TRP A 197 16.09 1.45 -26.96
C TRP A 197 14.78 2.10 -26.52
N LEU A 198 13.86 1.31 -25.98
CA LEU A 198 12.74 1.81 -25.19
C LEU A 198 13.19 1.92 -23.73
N VAL A 199 13.22 3.15 -23.22
CA VAL A 199 13.70 3.48 -21.87
C VAL A 199 12.50 3.88 -21.03
N ASP A 200 12.21 3.10 -19.99
CA ASP A 200 11.05 3.23 -19.09
C ASP A 200 11.43 3.77 -17.69
N PHE A 201 12.60 4.38 -17.57
CA PHE A 201 13.11 4.93 -16.31
C PHE A 201 13.66 6.34 -16.49
N ASN A 202 13.49 7.17 -15.46
CA ASN A 202 13.96 8.55 -15.42
C ASN A 202 13.46 9.44 -16.59
N GLU A 203 12.34 9.08 -17.23
CA GLU A 203 11.65 9.88 -18.26
C GLU A 203 10.48 10.66 -17.64
N LEU A 204 10.78 11.58 -16.71
CA LEU A 204 9.75 12.34 -15.99
C LEU A 204 8.92 13.24 -16.92
N ASP A 205 9.51 13.67 -18.03
CA ASP A 205 8.85 14.46 -19.06
C ASP A 205 7.93 13.64 -19.98
N CYS A 206 8.00 12.30 -19.92
CA CYS A 206 7.00 11.40 -20.49
C CYS A 206 5.94 10.95 -19.48
N VAL A 207 5.94 11.51 -18.26
CA VAL A 207 4.91 11.24 -17.26
C VAL A 207 3.90 12.40 -17.28
N PRO A 208 2.65 12.16 -17.71
CA PRO A 208 1.61 13.18 -17.64
C PRO A 208 1.29 13.53 -16.18
N THR A 209 0.89 14.77 -15.94
CA THR A 209 0.55 15.28 -14.62
C THR A 209 -0.84 15.92 -14.64
N TRP A 210 -1.57 15.80 -13.53
CA TRP A 210 -2.82 16.55 -13.34
C TRP A 210 -2.55 18.05 -13.28
N ASP A 211 -3.55 18.85 -13.68
CA ASP A 211 -3.45 20.31 -13.63
C ASP A 211 -3.23 20.78 -12.18
N SER A 212 -2.38 21.79 -12.00
CA SER A 212 -2.04 22.33 -10.67
C SER A 212 -2.84 23.57 -10.29
N ASP A 213 -3.68 24.09 -11.19
CA ASP A 213 -4.43 25.33 -11.00
C ASP A 213 -5.58 25.20 -9.99
N GLN A 214 -5.96 23.97 -9.65
CA GLN A 214 -7.03 23.66 -8.70
C GLN A 214 -6.62 22.47 -7.83
N PRO A 215 -7.25 22.28 -6.65
CA PRO A 215 -7.04 21.10 -5.82
C PRO A 215 -7.42 19.84 -6.61
N ASN A 216 -6.45 19.15 -7.22
CA ASN A 216 -6.70 17.92 -7.95
C ASN A 216 -6.25 16.72 -7.10
N PRO A 217 -7.14 15.75 -6.83
CA PRO A 217 -8.52 15.62 -7.33
C PRO A 217 -9.55 16.38 -6.46
N VAL A 218 -10.58 16.96 -7.09
CA VAL A 218 -11.68 17.69 -6.45
C VAL A 218 -12.82 16.72 -6.09
N PRO A 219 -13.32 16.67 -4.84
CA PRO A 219 -14.51 15.90 -4.50
C PRO A 219 -15.78 16.50 -5.11
N ASP A 220 -16.66 15.66 -5.61
CA ASP A 220 -18.04 16.04 -5.87
C ASP A 220 -18.73 16.46 -4.57
N GLN A 221 -19.65 17.42 -4.66
CA GLN A 221 -20.36 17.94 -3.49
C GLN A 221 -21.23 16.87 -2.81
N HIS A 222 -21.88 16.04 -3.62
CA HIS A 222 -22.78 14.97 -3.18
C HIS A 222 -22.10 13.61 -3.35
N CYS A 223 -22.51 12.64 -2.54
CA CYS A 223 -22.09 11.27 -2.70
C CYS A 223 -22.64 10.70 -4.01
N HIS A 224 -21.81 9.91 -4.69
CA HIS A 224 -22.21 9.27 -5.94
C HIS A 224 -23.14 8.08 -5.65
N GLU A 225 -22.71 7.25 -4.71
CA GLU A 225 -23.47 6.12 -4.17
C GLU A 225 -23.24 6.03 -2.66
N TYR A 226 -23.99 5.19 -1.97
CA TYR A 226 -23.84 5.07 -0.52
C TYR A 226 -22.45 4.53 -0.16
N GLY A 227 -21.71 5.31 0.62
CA GLY A 227 -20.30 5.07 0.94
C GLY A 227 -19.30 5.42 -0.16
N ILE A 228 -19.72 5.93 -1.32
CA ILE A 228 -18.83 6.25 -2.44
C ILE A 228 -18.95 7.73 -2.79
N ARG A 229 -17.81 8.44 -2.78
CA ARG A 229 -17.70 9.80 -3.32
C ARG A 229 -16.96 9.76 -4.66
N MET A 230 -17.51 10.48 -5.65
CA MET A 230 -16.79 10.71 -6.89
C MET A 230 -15.83 11.88 -6.72
N TYR A 231 -14.63 11.74 -7.25
CA TYR A 231 -13.67 12.82 -7.36
C TYR A 231 -13.31 13.05 -8.83
N SER A 232 -13.09 14.30 -9.21
CA SER A 232 -12.67 14.69 -10.54
C SER A 232 -11.24 15.23 -10.52
N ALA A 233 -10.38 14.78 -11.43
CA ALA A 233 -9.12 15.44 -11.74
C ALA A 233 -9.08 15.88 -13.21
N PHE A 234 -8.35 16.94 -13.50
CA PHE A 234 -8.30 17.54 -14.82
C PHE A 234 -6.89 17.57 -15.39
N MET A 235 -6.80 17.45 -16.70
CA MET A 235 -5.56 17.54 -17.46
C MET A 235 -5.82 18.23 -18.79
N ARG A 236 -5.06 19.28 -19.10
CA ARG A 236 -5.11 19.89 -20.44
C ARG A 236 -4.44 19.01 -21.47
N VAL A 237 -5.07 18.81 -22.63
CA VAL A 237 -4.47 18.01 -23.71
C VAL A 237 -3.16 18.62 -24.21
N SER A 238 -3.02 19.96 -24.16
CA SER A 238 -1.78 20.67 -24.48
C SER A 238 -0.63 20.43 -23.50
N SER A 239 -0.92 19.94 -22.28
CA SER A 239 0.08 19.60 -21.27
C SER A 239 0.54 18.14 -21.35
N ILE A 240 -0.10 17.32 -22.19
CA ILE A 240 0.22 15.91 -22.35
C ILE A 240 1.52 15.78 -23.16
N PRO A 241 2.49 14.96 -22.71
CA PRO A 241 3.73 14.74 -23.43
C PRO A 241 3.48 14.34 -24.90
N PRO A 242 4.22 14.92 -25.86
CA PRO A 242 4.01 14.66 -27.27
C PRO A 242 4.21 13.18 -27.59
N GLY A 243 3.38 12.64 -28.51
CA GLY A 243 3.38 11.22 -28.87
C GLY A 243 2.44 10.34 -28.04
N LEU A 244 1.96 10.81 -26.88
CA LEU A 244 0.99 10.06 -26.08
C LEU A 244 -0.44 10.28 -26.59
N ASN A 245 -1.24 9.21 -26.55
CA ASN A 245 -2.68 9.32 -26.71
C ASN A 245 -3.30 9.94 -25.45
N ALA A 246 -4.11 10.98 -25.62
CA ALA A 246 -4.67 11.75 -24.51
C ALA A 246 -5.47 10.86 -23.54
N LEU A 247 -6.39 10.05 -24.05
CA LEU A 247 -7.24 9.18 -23.24
C LEU A 247 -6.44 8.08 -22.52
N GLU A 248 -5.45 7.50 -23.20
CA GLU A 248 -4.54 6.51 -22.61
C GLU A 248 -3.66 7.13 -21.52
N ALA A 249 -3.15 8.34 -21.74
CA ALA A 249 -2.40 9.09 -20.73
C ALA A 249 -3.26 9.31 -19.48
N CYS A 250 -4.51 9.76 -19.63
CA CYS A 250 -5.43 9.91 -18.49
C CYS A 250 -5.64 8.59 -17.73
N ARG A 251 -5.91 7.48 -18.44
CA ARG A 251 -6.13 6.16 -17.80
C ARG A 251 -4.91 5.64 -17.04
N ASN A 252 -3.71 5.97 -17.52
CA ASN A 252 -2.45 5.53 -16.93
C ASN A 252 -1.85 6.53 -15.94
N THR A 253 -2.54 7.65 -15.67
CA THR A 253 -2.15 8.60 -14.64
C THR A 253 -2.94 8.27 -13.38
N SER A 254 -2.25 7.99 -12.27
CA SER A 254 -2.92 7.79 -10.97
C SER A 254 -3.04 9.11 -10.21
N SER A 255 -3.97 9.17 -9.27
CA SER A 255 -3.98 10.16 -8.20
C SER A 255 -3.81 9.50 -6.83
N VAL A 256 -3.42 10.26 -5.80
CA VAL A 256 -3.12 9.68 -4.47
C VAL A 256 -4.27 9.97 -3.51
N PHE A 257 -4.92 8.90 -3.04
CA PHE A 257 -5.97 8.97 -2.02
C PHE A 257 -5.53 8.18 -0.79
N TYR A 258 -5.55 8.82 0.38
CA TYR A 258 -5.15 8.17 1.65
C TYR A 258 -3.77 7.50 1.61
N GLY A 259 -2.84 8.05 0.80
CA GLY A 259 -1.49 7.51 0.61
C GLY A 259 -1.37 6.40 -0.44
N ASN A 260 -2.47 6.00 -1.08
CA ASN A 260 -2.49 4.95 -2.11
C ASN A 260 -2.73 5.54 -3.50
N PRO A 261 -2.00 5.10 -4.54
CA PRO A 261 -2.29 5.47 -5.92
C PRO A 261 -3.57 4.77 -6.39
N ILE A 262 -4.52 5.55 -6.90
CA ILE A 262 -5.76 5.09 -7.51
C ILE A 262 -5.79 5.58 -8.96
N TYR A 263 -6.08 4.69 -9.89
CA TYR A 263 -6.29 5.02 -11.29
C TYR A 263 -7.75 5.39 -11.55
N PRO A 264 -8.04 6.27 -12.53
CA PRO A 264 -9.39 6.72 -12.78
C PRO A 264 -10.27 5.57 -13.28
N ASN A 265 -11.51 5.55 -12.80
CA ASN A 265 -12.56 4.64 -13.27
C ASN A 265 -13.01 5.02 -14.67
N GLN A 266 -13.01 6.31 -14.98
CA GLN A 266 -13.43 6.85 -16.27
C GLN A 266 -12.62 8.09 -16.64
N CYS A 267 -12.37 8.28 -17.93
CA CYS A 267 -11.79 9.49 -18.49
C CYS A 267 -12.74 10.02 -19.57
N LEU A 268 -13.07 11.30 -19.49
CA LEU A 268 -13.98 12.00 -20.38
C LEU A 268 -13.25 13.13 -21.09
N GLU A 269 -13.50 13.28 -22.39
CA GLU A 269 -13.04 14.43 -23.17
C GLU A 269 -14.03 15.57 -23.02
N GLU A 270 -13.54 16.71 -22.54
CA GLU A 270 -14.33 17.92 -22.30
C GLU A 270 -13.62 19.13 -22.93
N VAL A 271 -14.32 20.26 -22.98
CA VAL A 271 -13.76 21.54 -23.41
C VAL A 271 -13.91 22.49 -22.23
N ASP A 272 -12.83 23.18 -21.87
CA ASP A 272 -12.86 24.14 -20.78
C ASP A 272 -13.63 25.42 -21.16
N ASN A 273 -13.78 26.34 -20.19
CA ASN A 273 -14.50 27.60 -20.41
C ASN A 273 -13.83 28.52 -21.46
N HIS A 274 -12.58 28.27 -21.83
CA HIS A 274 -11.82 29.03 -22.82
C HIS A 274 -11.81 28.35 -24.21
N GLY A 275 -12.44 27.18 -24.36
CA GLY A 275 -12.44 26.43 -25.61
C GLY A 275 -11.27 25.46 -25.75
N GLU A 276 -10.46 25.25 -24.71
CA GLU A 276 -9.31 24.35 -24.73
C GLU A 276 -9.74 22.91 -24.42
N PRO A 277 -9.23 21.90 -25.17
CA PRO A 277 -9.53 20.50 -24.91
C PRO A 277 -8.88 20.03 -23.60
N ILE A 278 -9.69 19.44 -22.73
CA ILE A 278 -9.30 18.90 -21.43
C ILE A 278 -9.80 17.47 -21.27
N LEU A 279 -9.15 16.73 -20.37
CA LEU A 279 -9.61 15.43 -19.91
C LEU A 279 -10.07 15.55 -18.46
N ARG A 280 -11.28 15.06 -18.18
CA ARG A 280 -11.77 14.84 -16.82
C ARG A 280 -11.62 13.37 -16.46
N ALA A 281 -10.77 13.10 -15.48
CA ALA A 281 -10.63 11.80 -14.84
C ALA A 281 -11.60 11.69 -13.65
N GLN A 282 -12.39 10.63 -13.58
CA GLN A 282 -13.33 10.36 -12.49
C GLN A 282 -12.85 9.18 -11.65
N PHE A 283 -12.80 9.37 -10.34
CA PHE A 283 -12.38 8.38 -9.35
C PHE A 283 -13.53 8.10 -8.39
N LEU A 284 -13.90 6.83 -8.23
CA LEU A 284 -14.89 6.38 -7.26
C LEU A 284 -14.14 5.90 -6.02
N VAL A 285 -14.31 6.63 -4.92
CA VAL A 285 -13.53 6.42 -3.68
C VAL A 285 -14.49 6.06 -2.55
N ASP A 286 -14.16 5.00 -1.80
CA ASP A 286 -14.85 4.66 -0.56
C ASP A 286 -14.57 5.74 0.48
N GLU A 287 -15.62 6.44 0.88
CA GLU A 287 -15.54 7.69 1.61
C GLU A 287 -16.44 7.61 2.85
N ALA A 288 -15.82 7.74 4.03
CA ALA A 288 -16.53 7.64 5.29
C ALA A 288 -17.62 8.72 5.43
N SER A 289 -17.40 9.92 4.90
CA SER A 289 -18.39 11.00 4.88
C SER A 289 -19.63 10.70 4.02
N CYS A 290 -19.59 9.63 3.22
CA CYS A 290 -20.74 9.13 2.44
C CYS A 290 -21.47 7.96 3.10
N ARG A 291 -21.12 7.61 4.35
CA ARG A 291 -21.77 6.56 5.13
C ARG A 291 -22.48 7.18 6.32
N ALA A 292 -23.67 6.66 6.63
CA ALA A 292 -24.31 6.96 7.89
C ALA A 292 -23.60 6.21 9.01
N VAL A 293 -23.66 6.76 10.22
CA VAL A 293 -23.04 6.15 11.41
C VAL A 293 -24.12 5.78 12.42
N TRP A 294 -23.98 4.61 13.03
CA TRP A 294 -24.82 4.23 14.15
C TRP A 294 -24.34 4.92 15.43
N SER A 295 -25.28 5.48 16.20
CA SER A 295 -25.02 5.88 17.57
C SER A 295 -24.63 4.67 18.43
N ASN A 296 -24.25 4.92 19.68
CA ASN A 296 -24.07 3.85 20.66
C ASN A 296 -25.32 2.98 20.75
N VAL A 297 -25.10 1.67 20.75
CA VAL A 297 -26.17 0.68 20.89
C VAL A 297 -26.67 0.68 22.34
N THR A 298 -27.96 0.88 22.51
CA THR A 298 -28.65 0.83 23.80
C THR A 298 -29.51 -0.42 23.87
N ALA A 299 -29.33 -1.24 24.90
CA ALA A 299 -30.20 -2.36 25.17
C ALA A 299 -31.48 -1.88 25.86
N ASP A 300 -32.62 -2.45 25.51
CA ASP A 300 -33.85 -2.23 26.28
C ASP A 300 -33.67 -2.73 27.72
N ASP A 301 -34.28 -2.03 28.68
CA ASP A 301 -34.21 -2.42 30.09
C ASP A 301 -34.82 -3.82 30.33
N ARG A 302 -35.89 -4.12 29.59
CA ARG A 302 -36.69 -5.34 29.69
C ARG A 302 -36.23 -6.41 28.71
N CYS A 303 -36.28 -7.65 29.16
CA CYS A 303 -36.13 -8.82 28.30
C CYS A 303 -37.40 -9.08 27.50
N TRP A 304 -37.24 -9.47 26.24
CA TRP A 304 -38.36 -9.79 25.35
C TRP A 304 -38.78 -11.25 25.42
N GLY A 305 -37.96 -12.09 26.05
CA GLY A 305 -38.15 -13.52 26.26
C GLY A 305 -36.90 -14.13 26.89
N SER A 306 -36.95 -15.41 27.26
CA SER A 306 -35.80 -16.14 27.79
C SER A 306 -34.65 -16.15 26.78
N GLY A 307 -33.54 -15.50 27.13
CA GLY A 307 -32.36 -15.36 26.29
C GLY A 307 -32.53 -14.39 25.11
N VAL A 308 -33.61 -13.59 25.08
CA VAL A 308 -33.93 -12.67 23.99
C VAL A 308 -34.04 -11.23 24.49
N LYS A 309 -33.31 -10.32 23.85
CA LYS A 309 -33.32 -8.89 24.19
C LYS A 309 -33.37 -8.02 22.94
N ARG A 310 -34.02 -6.86 23.06
CA ARG A 310 -34.04 -5.86 21.99
C ARG A 310 -32.96 -4.82 22.24
N TYR A 311 -32.30 -4.44 21.16
CA TYR A 311 -31.32 -3.37 21.12
C TYR A 311 -31.78 -2.32 20.13
N SER A 312 -31.42 -1.07 20.39
CA SER A 312 -31.76 0.08 19.55
C SER A 312 -30.55 0.99 19.39
N ALA A 313 -30.45 1.67 18.26
CA ALA A 313 -29.46 2.71 17.99
C ALA A 313 -30.03 3.71 16.99
N PHE A 314 -29.65 4.97 17.08
CA PHE A 314 -30.02 5.98 16.11
C PHE A 314 -29.06 5.94 14.92
N LEU A 315 -29.60 6.12 13.73
CA LEU A 315 -28.80 6.34 12.53
C LEU A 315 -28.54 7.84 12.40
N GLU A 316 -27.26 8.21 12.35
CA GLU A 316 -26.76 9.58 12.36
C GLU A 316 -25.93 9.86 11.10
N GLU A 317 -25.68 11.14 10.82
CA GLU A 317 -24.85 11.59 9.68
C GLU A 317 -25.30 11.02 8.32
N ILE A 318 -26.60 10.86 8.14
CA ILE A 318 -27.17 10.38 6.87
C ILE A 318 -26.93 11.45 5.80
N PRO A 319 -26.23 11.14 4.69
CA PRO A 319 -26.05 12.11 3.61
C PRO A 319 -27.39 12.53 3.03
N SER A 320 -27.54 13.81 2.73
CA SER A 320 -28.83 14.46 2.40
C SER A 320 -29.54 13.86 1.18
N GLU A 321 -28.77 13.29 0.27
CA GLU A 321 -29.18 12.67 -0.97
C GLU A 321 -29.80 11.27 -0.80
N PHE A 322 -29.66 10.64 0.38
CA PHE A 322 -30.17 9.29 0.63
C PHE A 322 -31.44 9.27 1.49
N ASP A 323 -32.33 8.32 1.19
CA ASP A 323 -33.47 8.01 2.06
C ASP A 323 -32.99 7.25 3.29
N GLY A 324 -32.96 7.95 4.43
CA GLY A 324 -32.47 7.39 5.68
C GLY A 324 -33.18 6.11 6.15
N LEU A 325 -34.44 5.86 5.76
CA LEU A 325 -35.12 4.60 6.11
C LEU A 325 -34.55 3.43 5.30
N LYS A 326 -34.24 3.64 4.02
CA LYS A 326 -33.57 2.63 3.19
C LYS A 326 -32.14 2.39 3.68
N VAL A 327 -31.41 3.46 3.99
CA VAL A 327 -30.05 3.34 4.56
C VAL A 327 -30.10 2.55 5.86
N CYS A 328 -31.06 2.85 6.75
CA CYS A 328 -31.24 2.12 8.00
C CYS A 328 -31.42 0.61 7.78
N GLN A 329 -32.23 0.19 6.80
CA GLN A 329 -32.50 -1.23 6.54
C GLN A 329 -31.26 -1.98 6.02
N GLU A 330 -30.35 -1.27 5.36
CA GLU A 330 -29.18 -1.85 4.71
C GLU A 330 -27.90 -1.76 5.54
N GLU A 331 -27.76 -0.73 6.39
CA GLU A 331 -26.55 -0.49 7.18
C GLU A 331 -26.46 -1.45 8.39
N PRO A 332 -25.51 -2.39 8.40
CA PRO A 332 -25.38 -3.31 9.51
C PRO A 332 -24.67 -2.67 10.71
N GLN A 333 -24.93 -3.19 11.91
CA GLN A 333 -24.24 -2.80 13.15
C GLN A 333 -23.60 -4.01 13.83
N MET A 334 -22.48 -3.78 14.51
CA MET A 334 -21.88 -4.75 15.43
C MET A 334 -22.67 -4.79 16.74
N ILE A 335 -23.34 -5.91 17.00
CA ILE A 335 -24.06 -6.16 18.25
C ILE A 335 -23.60 -7.52 18.78
N MET A 336 -23.09 -7.52 20.02
CA MET A 336 -22.54 -8.72 20.68
C MET A 336 -21.56 -9.53 19.81
N GLY A 337 -20.70 -8.84 19.06
CA GLY A 337 -19.68 -9.47 18.20
C GLY A 337 -20.18 -9.97 16.85
N GLN A 338 -21.46 -9.77 16.50
CA GLN A 338 -22.01 -10.11 15.20
C GLN A 338 -22.43 -8.86 14.42
N ARG A 339 -22.15 -8.85 13.12
CA ARG A 339 -22.58 -7.79 12.20
C ARG A 339 -23.98 -8.11 11.69
N LYS A 340 -25.00 -7.35 12.12
CA LYS A 340 -26.42 -7.61 11.80
C LYS A 340 -27.12 -6.34 11.29
N LYS A 341 -27.92 -6.48 10.23
CA LYS A 341 -28.87 -5.43 9.80
C LYS A 341 -30.03 -5.32 10.80
N PRO A 342 -30.63 -4.14 10.99
CA PRO A 342 -31.76 -3.99 11.89
C PRO A 342 -32.95 -4.83 11.42
N ASP A 343 -33.67 -5.42 12.38
CA ASP A 343 -34.91 -6.15 12.12
C ASP A 343 -36.07 -5.18 11.84
N SER A 344 -35.99 -3.94 12.36
CA SER A 344 -36.91 -2.86 12.00
C SER A 344 -36.26 -1.48 12.05
N CYS A 345 -36.80 -0.57 11.24
CA CYS A 345 -36.38 0.83 11.14
C CYS A 345 -37.60 1.74 11.23
N GLU A 346 -37.53 2.77 12.08
CA GLU A 346 -38.64 3.70 12.30
C GLU A 346 -38.14 5.15 12.38
N LYS A 347 -38.96 6.08 11.90
CA LYS A 347 -38.79 7.51 12.19
C LYS A 347 -39.42 7.83 13.53
N VAL A 348 -38.66 8.42 14.43
CA VAL A 348 -39.10 8.83 15.76
C VAL A 348 -38.89 10.32 15.94
N THR A 349 -39.91 11.01 16.45
CA THR A 349 -39.82 12.43 16.80
C THR A 349 -39.39 12.54 18.26
N LEU A 350 -38.22 13.11 18.50
CA LEU A 350 -37.73 13.36 19.86
C LEU A 350 -38.49 14.52 20.50
N SER A 351 -38.37 14.67 21.83
CA SER A 351 -38.96 15.79 22.58
C SER A 351 -38.52 17.16 22.06
N SER A 352 -37.35 17.24 21.43
CA SER A 352 -36.83 18.42 20.73
C SER A 352 -37.49 18.73 19.38
N ARG A 353 -38.50 17.95 18.96
CA ARG A 353 -39.11 17.95 17.62
C ARG A 353 -38.15 17.59 16.49
N LEU A 354 -36.96 17.10 16.81
CA LEU A 354 -36.02 16.55 15.84
C LEU A 354 -36.49 15.14 15.45
N GLU A 355 -36.67 14.91 14.15
CA GLU A 355 -36.89 13.57 13.61
C GLU A 355 -35.55 12.82 13.55
N LYS A 356 -35.51 11.63 14.12
CA LYS A 356 -34.38 10.69 14.00
C LYS A 356 -34.87 9.37 13.45
N ILE A 357 -33.96 8.60 12.89
CA ILE A 357 -34.22 7.22 12.47
C ILE A 357 -33.61 6.29 13.51
N VAL A 358 -34.38 5.33 13.98
CA VAL A 358 -33.94 4.31 14.93
C VAL A 358 -33.98 2.94 14.26
N GLY A 359 -32.84 2.25 14.29
CA GLY A 359 -32.75 0.83 13.98
C GLY A 359 -32.98 0.02 15.25
N ARG A 360 -33.68 -1.12 15.14
CA ARG A 360 -33.88 -2.05 16.24
C ARG A 360 -33.50 -3.47 15.85
N TRP A 361 -32.85 -4.16 16.78
CA TRP A 361 -32.40 -5.53 16.63
C TRP A 361 -32.97 -6.39 17.75
N MET A 362 -33.63 -7.47 17.37
CA MET A 362 -34.01 -8.57 18.23
C MET A 362 -32.86 -9.57 18.23
N ILE A 363 -32.26 -9.76 19.40
CA ILE A 363 -31.12 -10.65 19.60
C ILE A 363 -31.58 -11.85 20.42
N ASP A 364 -31.47 -13.04 19.84
CA ASP A 364 -31.97 -14.31 20.38
C ASP A 364 -30.91 -15.39 20.53
N TYR A 365 -29.63 -15.10 20.21
CA TYR A 365 -28.51 -16.01 20.40
C TYR A 365 -28.02 -16.09 21.86
N ASN A 366 -28.97 -16.25 22.79
CA ASN A 366 -28.72 -16.59 24.20
C ASN A 366 -28.14 -15.42 25.03
N VAL A 367 -28.87 -14.29 25.08
CA VAL A 367 -28.52 -13.09 25.86
C VAL A 367 -28.44 -13.44 27.36
N PRO A 368 -27.24 -13.44 27.99
CA PRO A 368 -27.02 -14.00 29.33
C PRO A 368 -27.95 -13.44 30.42
N GLU A 369 -28.17 -12.13 30.45
CA GLU A 369 -28.97 -11.47 31.47
C GLU A 369 -30.48 -11.70 31.33
N CYS A 370 -30.93 -12.23 30.19
CA CYS A 370 -32.33 -12.55 29.94
C CYS A 370 -32.67 -14.03 30.15
N HIS A 371 -31.75 -14.82 30.71
CA HIS A 371 -32.01 -16.23 30.97
C HIS A 371 -32.90 -16.45 32.18
N THR A 372 -34.00 -17.15 31.95
CA THR A 372 -34.77 -17.79 33.00
C THR A 372 -34.28 -19.21 33.23
N ARG A 373 -34.60 -19.75 34.42
CA ARG A 373 -34.34 -21.15 34.75
C ARG A 373 -35.62 -21.85 35.17
N LEU A 374 -35.63 -23.16 34.97
CA LEU A 374 -36.68 -24.05 35.47
C LEU A 374 -36.24 -24.63 36.82
N LYS A 375 -37.11 -24.54 37.83
CA LYS A 375 -36.97 -25.16 39.15
C LYS A 375 -38.17 -26.04 39.47
N ASP A 376 -38.01 -26.91 40.47
CA ASP A 376 -39.07 -27.79 40.99
C ASP A 376 -39.80 -28.57 39.89
N ILE A 377 -39.02 -29.14 38.96
CA ILE A 377 -39.52 -29.87 37.80
C ILE A 377 -40.22 -31.15 38.29
N LYS A 378 -41.53 -31.23 38.09
CA LYS A 378 -42.42 -32.33 38.49
C LYS A 378 -42.97 -33.06 37.28
N LYS A 379 -42.79 -34.38 37.27
CA LYS A 379 -43.45 -35.26 36.31
C LYS A 379 -44.90 -35.43 36.74
N MET A 380 -45.82 -35.06 35.87
CA MET A 380 -47.25 -35.29 36.09
C MET A 380 -47.67 -36.56 35.35
N ASP A 381 -48.98 -36.71 35.21
CA ASP A 381 -49.61 -37.86 34.56
C ASP A 381 -49.33 -37.91 33.05
N CYS A 382 -49.43 -39.13 32.52
CA CYS A 382 -49.49 -39.34 31.09
C CYS A 382 -50.76 -38.73 30.51
N ILE A 383 -50.61 -38.02 29.41
CA ILE A 383 -51.70 -37.50 28.59
C ILE A 383 -51.79 -38.33 27.30
N GLU A 384 -52.73 -37.99 26.41
CA GLU A 384 -52.92 -38.72 25.16
C GLU A 384 -51.68 -38.67 24.25
N ASN A 385 -51.57 -39.62 23.31
CA ASN A 385 -50.51 -39.69 22.30
C ASN A 385 -49.08 -39.87 22.84
N ALA A 386 -48.89 -40.73 23.84
CA ALA A 386 -47.57 -41.04 24.43
C ALA A 386 -46.82 -39.81 24.98
N MET A 387 -47.57 -38.77 25.36
CA MET A 387 -47.03 -37.58 25.98
C MET A 387 -47.22 -37.63 27.50
N ARG A 388 -46.35 -36.91 28.22
CA ARG A 388 -46.44 -36.68 29.65
C ARG A 388 -46.48 -35.19 29.90
N ARG A 389 -47.33 -34.75 30.83
CA ARG A 389 -47.28 -33.39 31.32
C ARG A 389 -46.14 -33.21 32.33
N VAL A 390 -45.33 -32.18 32.16
CA VAL A 390 -44.28 -31.79 33.10
C VAL A 390 -44.59 -30.38 33.58
N GLU A 391 -44.52 -30.18 34.89
CA GLU A 391 -44.71 -28.88 35.52
C GLU A 391 -43.37 -28.38 36.04
N ALA A 392 -43.02 -27.13 35.79
CA ALA A 392 -41.82 -26.51 36.35
C ALA A 392 -42.06 -25.05 36.70
N GLN A 393 -41.46 -24.58 37.79
CA GLN A 393 -41.46 -23.18 38.16
C GLN A 393 -40.44 -22.42 37.30
N VAL A 394 -40.85 -21.29 36.72
CA VAL A 394 -39.96 -20.38 35.98
C VAL A 394 -39.46 -19.32 36.95
N VAL A 395 -38.15 -19.21 37.07
CA VAL A 395 -37.47 -18.28 37.99
C VAL A 395 -36.48 -17.38 37.25
N ASP A 396 -35.93 -16.40 37.97
CA ASP A 396 -35.03 -15.35 37.48
C ASP A 396 -35.69 -14.42 36.45
N ILE A 397 -37.00 -14.21 36.58
CA ILE A 397 -37.76 -13.21 35.84
C ILE A 397 -37.63 -11.89 36.61
N ARG A 398 -37.16 -10.82 35.95
CA ARG A 398 -37.06 -9.48 36.56
C ARG A 398 -38.46 -8.87 36.72
N ASP A 399 -38.60 -7.91 37.62
CA ASP A 399 -39.91 -7.33 37.96
C ASP A 399 -40.53 -6.56 36.79
N GLU A 400 -39.69 -5.91 35.99
CA GLU A 400 -40.06 -5.17 34.79
C GLU A 400 -40.35 -6.05 33.56
N ASP A 401 -39.96 -7.33 33.59
CA ASP A 401 -40.14 -8.23 32.46
C ASP A 401 -41.58 -8.75 32.37
N ASP A 402 -42.06 -8.99 31.14
CA ASP A 402 -43.32 -9.70 30.94
C ASP A 402 -43.16 -11.17 31.34
N TRP A 403 -43.59 -11.50 32.56
CA TRP A 403 -43.44 -12.84 33.10
C TRP A 403 -44.06 -13.93 32.22
N TYR A 404 -45.17 -13.63 31.54
CA TYR A 404 -45.87 -14.60 30.72
C TYR A 404 -45.02 -14.89 29.48
N ARG A 405 -44.46 -13.85 28.88
CA ARG A 405 -43.56 -13.99 27.72
C ARG A 405 -42.23 -14.65 28.07
N MET A 406 -41.67 -14.34 29.24
CA MET A 406 -40.50 -15.06 29.76
C MET A 406 -40.83 -16.54 29.95
N CYS A 407 -41.99 -16.85 30.54
CA CYS A 407 -42.43 -18.22 30.72
C CYS A 407 -42.55 -18.96 29.38
N THR A 408 -43.34 -18.46 28.43
CA THR A 408 -43.62 -19.15 27.15
C THR A 408 -42.40 -19.35 26.26
N THR A 409 -41.30 -18.64 26.53
CA THR A 409 -40.03 -18.77 25.80
C THR A 409 -38.97 -19.55 26.59
N THR A 410 -39.23 -19.92 27.84
CA THR A 410 -38.31 -20.73 28.66
C THR A 410 -38.37 -22.19 28.26
N PRO A 411 -37.31 -22.76 27.67
CA PRO A 411 -37.35 -24.13 27.18
C PRO A 411 -37.04 -25.15 28.28
N LEU A 412 -37.60 -26.35 28.13
CA LEU A 412 -37.24 -27.54 28.87
C LEU A 412 -36.49 -28.51 27.96
N ASP A 413 -35.25 -28.83 28.30
CA ASP A 413 -34.51 -29.91 27.65
C ASP A 413 -34.90 -31.25 28.32
N TRP A 414 -35.54 -32.14 27.56
CA TRP A 414 -36.06 -33.41 28.03
C TRP A 414 -35.68 -34.55 27.09
N ARG A 415 -34.88 -35.51 27.58
CA ARG A 415 -34.41 -36.69 26.83
C ARG A 415 -33.81 -36.34 25.45
N GLY A 416 -33.03 -35.26 25.39
CA GLY A 416 -32.35 -34.83 24.16
C GLY A 416 -33.21 -34.00 23.19
N ALA A 417 -34.47 -33.71 23.53
CA ALA A 417 -35.33 -32.80 22.77
C ALA A 417 -35.66 -31.55 23.60
N ARG A 418 -35.81 -30.41 22.92
CA ARG A 418 -36.13 -29.11 23.53
C ARG A 418 -37.62 -28.81 23.35
N TYR A 419 -38.32 -28.58 24.46
CA TYR A 419 -39.75 -28.30 24.48
C TYR A 419 -40.01 -26.88 24.97
N LEU A 420 -40.89 -26.16 24.27
CA LEU A 420 -41.48 -24.91 24.79
C LEU A 420 -42.72 -25.24 25.65
N PRO A 421 -43.09 -24.39 26.61
CA PRO A 421 -44.27 -24.62 27.41
C PRO A 421 -45.54 -24.64 26.55
N ALA A 422 -46.40 -25.62 26.79
CA ALA A 422 -47.76 -25.66 26.26
C ALA A 422 -48.65 -24.61 26.94
N ARG A 423 -48.40 -24.31 28.22
CA ARG A 423 -49.18 -23.34 28.98
C ARG A 423 -48.36 -22.71 30.10
N CYS A 424 -48.62 -21.43 30.38
CA CYS A 424 -48.06 -20.70 31.51
C CYS A 424 -49.18 -20.27 32.46
N ILE A 425 -49.00 -20.56 33.76
CA ILE A 425 -49.99 -20.24 34.80
C ILE A 425 -49.30 -19.65 36.03
N ILE A 426 -50.08 -18.89 36.78
CA ILE A 426 -49.72 -18.45 38.12
C ILE A 426 -50.29 -19.44 39.13
N ARG A 427 -49.45 -19.95 40.05
CA ARG A 427 -49.88 -20.73 41.21
C ARG A 427 -49.66 -19.95 42.49
N ARG A 428 -50.66 -19.92 43.35
CA ARG A 428 -50.60 -19.28 44.67
C ARG A 428 -50.67 -20.33 45.77
N PRO A 429 -49.53 -20.94 46.16
CA PRO A 429 -49.53 -21.93 47.23
C PRO A 429 -49.87 -21.34 48.61
N SER A 430 -49.75 -20.02 48.78
CA SER A 430 -50.21 -19.28 49.95
C SER A 430 -50.63 -17.86 49.57
N TRP A 431 -51.24 -17.12 50.50
CA TRP A 431 -51.66 -15.72 50.31
C TRP A 431 -50.49 -14.75 50.04
N VAL A 432 -49.26 -15.12 50.40
CA VAL A 432 -48.06 -14.25 50.30
C VAL A 432 -47.06 -14.72 49.24
N SER A 433 -47.33 -15.83 48.54
CA SER A 433 -46.40 -16.43 47.59
C SER A 433 -47.07 -16.71 46.26
N GLU A 434 -46.46 -16.21 45.18
CA GLU A 434 -46.91 -16.44 43.82
C GLU A 434 -45.80 -17.09 42.98
N HIS A 435 -46.10 -18.23 42.37
CA HIS A 435 -45.17 -19.00 41.55
C HIS A 435 -45.61 -18.93 40.09
N LYS A 436 -44.69 -18.49 39.23
CA LYS A 436 -44.86 -18.50 37.78
C LYS A 436 -44.50 -19.90 37.29
N VAL A 437 -45.43 -20.62 36.68
CA VAL A 437 -45.30 -22.05 36.38
C VAL A 437 -45.51 -22.30 34.88
N ALA A 438 -44.59 -23.05 34.28
CA ALA A 438 -44.67 -23.57 32.92
C ALA A 438 -45.13 -25.04 32.94
N LEU A 439 -46.08 -25.35 32.08
CA LEU A 439 -46.54 -26.71 31.79
C LEU A 439 -46.05 -27.12 30.41
N PHE A 440 -45.34 -28.23 30.33
CA PHE A 440 -44.80 -28.81 29.11
C PHE A 440 -45.51 -30.12 28.82
N ASP A 441 -45.82 -30.36 27.56
CA ASP A 441 -46.30 -31.66 27.10
C ASP A 441 -45.15 -32.30 26.31
N VAL A 442 -44.47 -33.27 26.94
CA VAL A 442 -43.23 -33.88 26.43
C VAL A 442 -43.46 -35.31 26.00
N LEU A 443 -42.71 -35.81 25.01
CA LEU A 443 -42.80 -37.22 24.64
C LEU A 443 -42.17 -38.08 25.73
N ASP A 444 -42.90 -39.12 26.14
CA ASP A 444 -42.42 -40.09 27.11
C ASP A 444 -42.87 -41.51 26.72
N PRO A 445 -41.98 -42.36 26.20
CA PRO A 445 -42.25 -43.77 25.92
C PRO A 445 -42.95 -44.56 27.05
N SER A 446 -42.81 -44.15 28.32
CA SER A 446 -43.55 -44.77 29.42
C SER A 446 -45.06 -44.50 29.41
N CYS A 447 -45.54 -43.60 28.55
CA CYS A 447 -46.94 -43.23 28.38
C CYS A 447 -47.61 -43.90 27.17
N VAL A 448 -46.91 -44.79 26.45
CA VAL A 448 -47.53 -45.64 25.42
C VAL A 448 -48.42 -46.65 26.14
N ARG A 449 -49.75 -46.52 25.98
CA ARG A 449 -50.74 -47.47 26.51
C ARG A 449 -51.11 -48.51 25.47
#